data_AF-A0A8T7EQH8-F1
#
_entry.id   AF-A0A8T7EQH8-F1
#
_cell.length_a   1.000
_cell.length_b   1.000
_cell.length_c   1.000
_cell.angle_alpha   90.00
_cell.angle_beta   90.00
_cell.angle_gamma   90.00
#
_symmetry.space_group_name_H-M   'P 1'
#
loop_
_entity.id
_entity.type
_entity.pdbx_description
1 polymer ?
#
loop_
_entity_poly.entity_id
_entity_poly.type
_entity_poly.pdbx_seq_one_letter_code
_entity_poly.pdbx_strand_id
1 'polypeptide(L)' 'MLRGTVHAGAIGDVTARVCALEMAPTQLRIADRYSIAPQDKGRWRRTRPEMARIEGDFIVVEPWQRTARKD' A
#
# COMPACT_ATOMS: atom_id res chain seq x y z
N MET A 1 11.28 -2.57 -2.48
CA MET A 1 10.67 -2.84 -1.16
C MET A 1 10.48 -1.52 -0.43
N LEU A 2 9.28 -1.24 0.06
CA LEU A 2 8.98 -0.10 0.93
C LEU A 2 9.18 -0.51 2.39
N ARG A 3 9.94 0.28 3.16
CA ARG A 3 10.21 0.06 4.58
C ARG A 3 10.01 1.36 5.35
N GLY A 4 9.87 1.26 6.68
CA GLY A 4 9.71 2.43 7.55
C GLY A 4 8.29 3.00 7.49
N THR A 5 8.16 4.31 7.65
CA THR A 5 6.87 5.00 7.64
C THR A 5 6.65 5.74 6.33
N VAL A 6 5.44 5.62 5.77
CA VAL A 6 5.00 6.39 4.60
C VAL A 6 3.69 7.11 4.91
N HIS A 7 3.54 8.31 4.39
CA HIS A 7 2.29 9.08 4.47
C HIS A 7 1.97 9.70 3.11
N ALA A 8 0.92 9.20 2.47
CA ALA A 8 0.37 9.77 1.24
C ALA A 8 -0.89 10.60 1.54
N GLY A 9 -1.15 11.62 0.72
CA GLY A 9 -2.32 12.48 0.90
C GLY A 9 -2.35 13.20 2.25
N ALA A 10 -1.19 13.60 2.77
CA ALA A 10 -1.03 14.13 4.13
C ALA A 10 -1.89 15.36 4.46
N ILE A 11 -2.39 16.06 3.44
CA ILE A 11 -3.31 17.20 3.57
C ILE A 11 -4.79 16.77 3.45
N GLY A 12 -5.10 15.49 3.69
CA GLY A 12 -6.48 14.96 3.71
C GLY A 12 -6.95 14.34 2.39
N ASP A 13 -6.07 14.08 1.43
CA ASP A 13 -6.45 13.45 0.16
C ASP A 13 -6.63 11.93 0.33
N VAL A 14 -7.89 11.51 0.49
CA VAL A 14 -8.28 10.10 0.61
C VAL A 14 -8.15 9.31 -0.70
N THR A 15 -7.95 9.99 -1.83
CA THR A 15 -7.77 9.37 -3.15
C THR A 15 -6.31 9.00 -3.42
N ALA A 16 -5.39 9.42 -2.57
CA ALA A 16 -3.98 9.08 -2.68
C ALA A 16 -3.74 7.55 -2.66
N ARG A 17 -2.65 7.14 -3.30
CA ARG A 17 -2.23 5.74 -3.44
C ARG A 17 -0.76 5.62 -3.04
N VAL A 18 -0.42 4.51 -2.41
CA VAL A 18 0.98 4.12 -2.20
C VAL A 18 1.24 2.88 -3.04
N CYS A 19 2.30 2.90 -3.84
CA CYS A 19 2.69 1.75 -4.63
C CYS A 19 4.12 1.34 -4.32
N ALA A 20 4.38 0.03 -4.26
CA ALA A 20 5.70 -0.50 -4.03
C ALA A 20 5.86 -1.87 -4.70
N LEU A 21 7.10 -2.24 -5.06
CA LEU A 21 7.41 -3.59 -5.54
C LEU A 21 7.24 -4.68 -4.49
N GLU A 22 7.17 -4.29 -3.22
CA GLU A 22 6.96 -5.13 -2.04
C GLU A 22 6.61 -4.20 -0.87
N MET A 23 5.48 -4.42 -0.20
CA MET A 23 4.91 -3.47 0.77
C MET A 23 5.30 -3.71 2.23
N ALA A 24 6.55 -3.60 2.69
CA ALA A 24 6.89 -3.87 4.10
C ALA A 24 7.05 -2.65 5.05
N PRO A 25 6.08 -1.70 5.14
CA PRO A 25 6.23 -0.54 6.01
C PRO A 25 6.02 -0.92 7.48
N THR A 26 6.72 -0.22 8.36
CA THR A 26 6.41 -0.17 9.79
C THR A 26 5.05 0.50 10.00
N GLN A 27 4.77 1.56 9.23
CA GLN A 27 3.47 2.23 9.24
C GLN A 27 3.11 2.77 7.85
N LEU A 28 1.88 2.51 7.43
CA LEU A 28 1.31 2.99 6.17
C LEU A 28 0.18 3.97 6.48
N ARG A 29 0.30 5.21 6.03
CA ARG A 29 -0.75 6.23 6.18
C ARG A 29 -1.23 6.75 4.83
N ILE A 30 -2.55 6.93 4.71
CA ILE A 30 -3.21 7.60 3.59
C ILE A 30 -4.24 8.55 4.21
N ALA A 31 -4.14 9.84 3.94
CA ALA A 31 -4.93 10.87 4.62
C ALA A 31 -4.86 10.73 6.15
N ASP A 32 -6.01 10.59 6.81
CA ASP A 32 -6.18 10.40 8.25
C ASP A 32 -6.13 8.92 8.68
N ARG A 33 -6.10 7.97 7.73
CA ARG A 33 -6.07 6.53 8.01
C ARG A 33 -4.65 6.00 8.12
N TYR A 34 -4.45 5.06 9.04
CA TYR A 34 -3.18 4.38 9.21
C TYR A 34 -3.36 2.88 9.43
N SER A 35 -2.37 2.11 8.99
CA SER A 35 -2.26 0.67 9.18
C SER A 35 -0.82 0.32 9.58
N ILE A 36 -0.68 -0.74 10.36
CA ILE A 36 0.59 -1.34 10.75
C ILE A 36 0.65 -2.70 10.09
N ALA A 37 1.79 -3.02 9.47
CA ALA A 37 1.96 -4.32 8.82
C ALA A 37 1.79 -5.47 9.84
N PRO A 38 1.05 -6.54 9.50
CA PRO A 38 1.04 -7.75 10.30
C PRO A 38 2.46 -8.28 10.47
N GLN A 39 2.81 -8.74 11.68
CA GLN A 39 4.15 -9.28 11.96
C GLN A 39 4.46 -10.56 11.17
N ASP A 40 3.45 -11.21 10.60
CA ASP A 40 3.60 -12.47 9.89
C ASP A 40 4.30 -12.28 8.54
N LYS A 41 5.52 -12.84 8.47
CA LYS A 41 6.42 -12.78 7.31
C LYS A 41 5.91 -13.56 6.11
N GLY A 42 4.91 -14.42 6.27
CA GLY A 42 4.38 -15.26 5.19
C GLY A 42 3.79 -14.48 4.02
N ARG A 43 3.14 -13.33 4.27
CA ARG A 43 2.52 -12.49 3.23
C ARG A 43 3.56 -11.80 2.34
N TRP A 44 4.71 -11.45 2.93
CA TRP A 44 5.82 -10.73 2.28
C TRP A 44 6.68 -11.62 1.35
N ARG A 45 6.53 -12.94 1.40
CA ARG A 45 7.36 -13.88 0.61
C ARG A 45 7.04 -13.93 -0.88
N ARG A 46 6.01 -13.21 -1.35
CA ARG A 46 5.70 -13.08 -2.77
C ARG A 46 6.07 -11.66 -3.20
N THR A 47 7.30 -11.48 -3.68
CA THR A 47 7.77 -10.23 -4.28
C THR A 47 6.94 -9.93 -5.52
N ARG A 48 5.93 -9.09 -5.38
CA ARG A 48 5.08 -8.63 -6.48
C ARG A 48 4.75 -7.16 -6.24
N PRO A 49 4.59 -6.35 -7.30
CA PRO A 49 4.12 -4.99 -7.14
C PRO A 49 2.74 -4.98 -6.48
N GLU A 50 2.56 -4.06 -5.54
CA GLU A 50 1.37 -3.88 -4.72
C GLU A 50 0.98 -2.41 -4.68
N MET A 51 -0.32 -2.16 -4.54
CA MET A 51 -0.92 -0.85 -4.36
C MET A 51 -1.75 -0.84 -3.08
N ALA A 52 -1.61 0.22 -2.30
CA ALA A 52 -2.44 0.50 -1.16
C ALA A 52 -3.37 1.69 -1.42
N ARG A 53 -4.62 1.57 -1.00
CA ARG A 53 -5.66 2.61 -1.10
C ARG A 53 -6.65 2.55 0.05
N ILE A 54 -7.38 3.64 0.26
CA ILE A 54 -8.55 3.63 1.14
C ILE A 54 -9.73 2.97 0.42
N GLU A 55 -10.42 2.09 1.14
CA GLU A 55 -11.73 1.54 0.79
C GLU A 55 -12.62 1.51 2.04
N GLY A 56 -13.64 2.36 2.06
CA GLY A 56 -14.42 2.63 3.27
C GLY A 56 -13.51 3.09 4.40
N ASP A 57 -13.52 2.36 5.51
CA ASP A 57 -12.73 2.68 6.70
C ASP A 57 -11.33 2.08 6.72
N PHE A 58 -10.97 1.27 5.71
CA PHE A 58 -9.77 0.45 5.73
C PHE A 58 -8.76 0.89 4.67
N ILE A 59 -7.47 0.69 4.98
CA ILE A 59 -6.43 0.66 3.95
C ILE A 59 -6.37 -0.77 3.41
N VAL A 60 -6.69 -0.93 2.14
CA VAL A 60 -6.60 -2.20 1.41
C VAL A 60 -5.30 -2.22 0.61
N VAL A 61 -4.57 -3.33 0.71
CA VAL A 61 -3.37 -3.61 -0.09
C VAL A 61 -3.67 -4.74 -1.05
N GLU A 62 -3.52 -4.47 -2.33
CA GLU A 62 -3.79 -5.42 -3.41
C GLU A 62 -2.61 -5.50 -4.40
N PRO A 63 -2.44 -6.63 -5.12
CA PRO A 63 -1.45 -6.71 -6.18
C PRO A 63 -1.72 -5.65 -7.25
N TRP A 64 -0.66 -5.05 -7.79
CA TRP A 64 -0.79 -4.19 -8.95
C TRP A 64 -1.28 -5.03 -10.14
N GLN A 65 -2.47 -4.73 -10.65
CA GLN A 65 -2.99 -5.38 -11.85
C GLN A 65 -2.33 -4.78 -13.09
N ARG A 66 -1.62 -5.60 -13.85
CA ARG A 66 -1.06 -5.17 -15.14
C ARG A 66 -2.21 -5.09 -16.14
N THR A 67 -2.66 -3.89 -16.48
CA THR A 67 -3.44 -3.71 -17.71
C THR A 67 -2.58 -4.23 -18.87
N ALA A 68 -3.15 -5.09 -19.72
CA ALA A 68 -2.46 -5.54 -20.93
C ALA A 68 -1.92 -4.31 -21.67
N ARG A 69 -0.65 -4.34 -22.10
CA ARG A 69 -0.16 -3.29 -22.98
C ARG A 69 -1.10 -3.26 -24.18
N LYS A 70 -1.65 -2.08 -24.49
CA LYS A 70 -2.13 -1.83 -25.84
C LYS A 70 -0.87 -1.62 -26.66
N ASP A 71 -0.56 -2.61 -27.47
CA ASP A 71 0.35 -2.48 -28.60
C ASP A 71 -0.26 -1.51 -29.64
#